data_AF-A0A8T6FDH7-F1
#
_entry.id   AF-A0A8T6FDH7-F1
#
_cell.length_a   1.000
_cell.length_b   1.000
_cell.length_c   1.000
_cell.angle_alpha   90.00
_cell.angle_beta   90.00
_cell.angle_gamma   90.00
#
_symmetry.space_group_name_H-M   'P 1'
#
loop_
_entity.id
_entity.type
_entity.pdbx_description
1 polymer ?
#
loop_
_entity_poly.entity_id
_entity_poly.type
_entity_poly.pdbx_seq_one_letter_code
_entity_poly.pdbx_strand_id
1 'polypeptide(L)'
;MPRATDGSMAMNPKTGLTTAGKSSRRPGSSQSRRMDDEGPDASFQSPPASLEEPNISVLAGGTVVHRVHTLGSAGNAFNPCRGGPSRFAPIQNADGECVPSLYAATSLPAAIFETLFHDIPFEARRKTIPRSSVEARQHTVLQLRRDLRLASLRAPALLKWRVAPAFVWGPLKQYLTTALWAKAIHDQFEDVEGLIWTSRRCDPDSAVLFFGGRTTEDDLQAVSTRDGADASFLRDVREAGERAGVVIAE
;
A
#
# COMPACT_ATOMS: atom_id res chain seq x y z
N MET A 1 -2.80 -7.03 -53.29
CA MET A 1 -1.39 -7.21 -53.70
C MET A 1 -1.12 -6.26 -54.86
N PRO A 2 0.08 -5.68 -55.04
CA PRO A 2 0.97 -4.98 -54.10
C PRO A 2 1.45 -3.63 -54.69
N ARG A 3 2.19 -2.80 -53.95
CA ARG A 3 3.52 -2.29 -54.38
C ARG A 3 4.14 -1.33 -53.36
N ALA A 4 5.26 -1.79 -52.79
CA ALA A 4 6.38 -0.96 -52.38
C ALA A 4 7.13 -0.43 -53.61
N THR A 5 7.87 0.68 -53.49
CA THR A 5 9.35 0.72 -53.43
C THR A 5 9.90 2.13 -53.66
N ASP A 6 10.81 2.52 -52.76
CA ASP A 6 12.08 3.24 -52.93
C ASP A 6 12.39 4.13 -54.15
N GLY A 7 13.04 5.26 -53.86
CA GLY A 7 13.81 6.06 -54.81
C GLY A 7 14.76 7.01 -54.11
N SER A 8 16.06 6.68 -54.16
CA SER A 8 17.20 7.33 -53.51
C SER A 8 17.91 8.34 -54.42
N MET A 9 18.79 9.15 -53.80
CA MET A 9 20.04 9.75 -54.31
C MET A 9 20.01 10.96 -55.26
N ALA A 10 20.62 12.06 -54.81
CA ALA A 10 21.72 12.74 -55.53
C ALA A 10 22.57 13.64 -54.61
N MET A 11 23.88 13.53 -54.80
CA MET A 11 25.03 14.16 -54.13
C MET A 11 25.34 15.59 -54.65
N ASN A 12 25.62 16.57 -53.76
CA ASN A 12 26.94 17.25 -53.48
C ASN A 12 27.38 18.30 -54.55
N PRO A 13 28.39 19.21 -54.38
CA PRO A 13 29.34 19.44 -53.27
C PRO A 13 29.82 20.92 -53.02
N LYS A 14 30.85 21.06 -52.14
CA LYS A 14 31.89 22.14 -52.01
C LYS A 14 31.44 23.47 -51.34
N THR A 15 32.20 24.16 -50.49
CA THR A 15 33.66 24.23 -50.17
C THR A 15 33.85 25.12 -48.93
N GLY A 16 34.96 24.99 -48.19
CA GLY A 16 35.49 26.07 -47.34
C GLY A 16 36.19 25.62 -46.07
N LEU A 17 37.52 25.69 -46.06
CA LEU A 17 38.40 25.38 -44.93
C LEU A 17 39.18 26.67 -44.60
N THR A 18 39.15 27.17 -43.35
CA THR A 18 40.27 27.95 -42.76
C THR A 18 40.14 28.18 -41.24
N THR A 19 41.20 27.74 -40.55
CA THR A 19 41.96 28.34 -39.43
C THR A 19 41.43 28.48 -38.00
N ALA A 20 42.34 28.07 -37.09
CA ALA A 20 42.34 27.99 -35.64
C ALA A 20 42.07 29.30 -34.86
N GLY A 21 41.47 29.12 -33.67
CA GLY A 21 41.53 30.06 -32.54
C GLY A 21 41.29 29.32 -31.22
N LYS A 22 42.31 29.30 -30.34
CA LYS A 22 42.22 28.79 -28.96
C LYS A 22 41.42 29.76 -28.10
N SER A 23 40.41 29.28 -27.33
CA SER A 23 40.13 29.82 -26.00
C SER A 23 39.17 28.92 -25.19
N SER A 24 39.73 28.33 -24.12
CA SER A 24 39.12 28.07 -22.80
C SER A 24 37.58 28.06 -22.70
N ARG A 25 36.99 26.86 -22.56
CA ARG A 25 35.69 26.66 -21.90
C ARG A 25 35.78 25.51 -20.89
N ARG A 26 35.52 25.82 -19.62
CA ARG A 26 35.23 24.84 -18.56
C ARG A 26 34.04 23.98 -18.98
N PRO A 27 34.04 22.65 -18.74
CA PRO A 27 32.80 21.91 -18.80
C PRO A 27 31.96 22.29 -17.58
N GLY A 28 30.83 22.96 -17.82
CA GLY A 28 29.75 23.04 -16.85
C GLY A 28 29.24 21.63 -16.61
N SER A 29 29.30 21.18 -15.36
CA SER A 29 28.71 19.93 -14.92
C SER A 29 27.19 20.02 -15.10
N SER A 30 26.69 19.32 -16.11
CA SER A 30 25.28 18.95 -16.21
C SER A 30 24.96 18.03 -15.02
N GLN A 31 24.49 18.61 -13.92
CA GLN A 31 23.80 17.83 -12.89
C GLN A 31 22.46 17.38 -13.48
N SER A 32 22.49 16.26 -14.20
CA SER A 32 21.35 15.35 -14.24
C SER A 32 21.05 14.98 -12.79
N ARG A 33 20.04 15.61 -12.19
CA ARG A 33 19.46 15.12 -10.93
C ARG A 33 18.95 13.72 -11.22
N ARG A 34 19.72 12.72 -10.78
CA ARG A 34 19.23 11.35 -10.69
C ARG A 34 18.04 11.38 -9.74
N MET A 35 16.87 11.01 -10.25
CA MET A 35 15.68 10.74 -9.44
C MET A 35 15.85 9.39 -8.76
N ASP A 36 16.92 9.17 -8.01
CA ASP A 36 17.11 7.97 -7.23
C ASP A 36 17.94 8.36 -6.00
N ASP A 37 17.49 7.88 -4.82
CA ASP A 37 18.13 7.97 -3.50
C ASP A 37 17.54 9.00 -2.51
N GLU A 38 16.25 8.83 -2.14
CA GLU A 38 15.86 9.12 -0.75
C GLU A 38 16.17 7.87 0.09
N GLY A 39 17.24 7.95 0.87
CA GLY A 39 17.73 6.85 1.71
C GLY A 39 16.75 6.42 2.83
N PRO A 40 17.07 5.32 3.55
CA PRO A 40 16.19 4.64 4.51
C PRO A 40 15.86 5.41 5.82
N ASP A 41 16.13 6.71 5.85
CA ASP A 41 16.01 7.56 7.05
C ASP A 41 15.27 8.90 6.84
N ALA A 42 14.61 9.08 5.70
CA ALA A 42 13.66 10.18 5.55
C ALA A 42 12.50 9.99 6.55
N SER A 43 12.42 10.86 7.55
CA SER A 43 11.27 10.94 8.45
C SER A 43 10.05 11.38 7.64
N PHE A 44 8.93 10.67 7.81
CA PHE A 44 7.69 11.12 7.18
C PHE A 44 7.26 12.45 7.81
N GLN A 45 6.81 13.37 6.95
CA GLN A 45 6.27 14.64 7.39
C GLN A 45 4.95 14.39 8.14
N SER A 46 4.75 15.11 9.24
CA SER A 46 3.45 15.17 9.91
C SER A 46 2.39 15.79 8.99
N PRO A 47 1.10 15.43 9.14
CA PRO A 47 0.06 16.08 8.37
C PRO A 47 0.02 17.59 8.69
N PRO A 48 -0.23 18.47 7.70
CA PRO A 48 -0.48 19.88 7.96
C PRO A 48 -1.77 20.07 8.76
N ALA A 49 -1.94 21.24 9.38
CA ALA A 49 -3.11 21.56 10.18
C ALA A 49 -4.43 21.50 9.40
N SER A 50 -4.39 21.82 8.10
CA SER A 50 -5.52 21.69 7.18
C SER A 50 -5.08 20.86 5.98
N LEU A 51 -5.79 19.77 5.74
CA LEU A 51 -5.58 18.87 4.62
C LEU A 51 -6.38 19.36 3.41
N GLU A 52 -5.79 19.24 2.23
CA GLU A 52 -6.60 19.28 1.02
C GLU A 52 -7.52 18.05 0.96
N GLU A 53 -8.70 18.18 0.37
CA GLU A 53 -9.69 17.10 0.29
C GLU A 53 -9.07 15.81 -0.31
N PRO A 54 -9.27 14.63 0.31
CA PRO A 54 -8.74 13.38 -0.20
C PRO A 54 -9.38 13.00 -1.52
N ASN A 55 -8.59 12.35 -2.39
CA ASN A 55 -9.20 11.62 -3.50
C ASN A 55 -9.97 10.43 -2.92
N ILE A 56 -11.26 10.30 -3.26
CA ILE A 56 -12.10 9.22 -2.76
C ILE A 56 -12.05 8.02 -3.71
N SER A 57 -11.86 6.84 -3.13
CA SER A 57 -12.10 5.55 -3.76
C SER A 57 -13.31 4.91 -3.11
N VAL A 58 -14.37 4.67 -3.89
CA VAL A 58 -15.57 3.98 -3.41
C VAL A 58 -15.37 2.48 -3.57
N LEU A 59 -15.51 1.72 -2.48
CA LEU A 59 -15.75 0.28 -2.57
C LEU A 59 -17.25 0.05 -2.63
N ALA A 60 -17.74 -0.48 -3.75
CA ALA A 60 -19.16 -0.67 -3.96
C ALA A 60 -19.73 -1.74 -3.00
N GLY A 61 -21.00 -1.61 -2.64
CA GLY A 61 -21.76 -2.67 -2.01
C GLY A 61 -21.68 -3.96 -2.83
N GLY A 62 -21.58 -5.10 -2.15
CA GLY A 62 -21.35 -6.40 -2.75
C GLY A 62 -19.87 -6.71 -3.04
N THR A 63 -18.96 -5.73 -2.94
CA THR A 63 -17.51 -5.97 -3.05
C THR A 63 -17.03 -6.94 -1.97
N VAL A 64 -16.19 -7.89 -2.36
CA VAL A 64 -15.53 -8.81 -1.45
C VAL A 64 -14.16 -8.27 -1.03
N VAL A 65 -13.88 -8.34 0.27
CA VAL A 65 -12.57 -8.09 0.85
C VAL A 65 -12.16 -9.28 1.72
N HIS A 66 -10.86 -9.49 1.84
CA HIS A 66 -10.25 -10.60 2.56
C HIS A 66 -9.53 -10.10 3.80
N ARG A 67 -9.73 -10.79 4.91
CA ARG A 67 -9.06 -10.48 6.17
C ARG A 67 -8.35 -11.70 6.68
N VAL A 68 -7.03 -11.59 6.91
CA VAL A 68 -6.29 -12.54 7.75
C VAL A 68 -6.12 -11.89 9.11
N HIS A 69 -6.61 -12.53 10.17
CA HIS A 69 -6.66 -11.95 11.51
C HIS A 69 -6.39 -12.98 12.59
N THR A 70 -6.19 -12.52 13.82
CA THR A 70 -5.95 -13.40 14.98
C THR A 70 -7.09 -14.41 15.14
N LEU A 71 -6.71 -15.67 15.38
CA LEU A 71 -7.63 -16.76 15.67
C LEU A 71 -8.51 -16.42 16.91
N GLY A 72 -9.79 -16.77 16.86
CA GLY A 72 -10.75 -16.52 17.94
C GLY A 72 -11.40 -15.12 17.95
N SER A 73 -10.95 -14.18 17.12
CA SER A 73 -11.67 -12.91 16.89
C SER A 73 -12.71 -13.07 15.79
N ALA A 74 -13.88 -12.44 15.87
CA ALA A 74 -14.84 -12.45 14.76
C ALA A 74 -14.27 -11.72 13.53
N GLY A 75 -14.57 -12.21 12.33
CA GLY A 75 -13.95 -11.71 11.09
C GLY A 75 -14.34 -10.29 10.70
N ASN A 76 -15.50 -9.81 11.14
CA ASN A 76 -15.95 -8.42 10.97
C ASN A 76 -15.73 -7.56 12.23
N ALA A 77 -15.15 -8.09 13.31
CA ALA A 77 -14.93 -7.32 14.53
C ALA A 77 -13.79 -6.31 14.39
N PHE A 78 -14.05 -5.08 14.80
CA PHE A 78 -13.07 -3.99 14.81
C PHE A 78 -12.17 -4.10 16.05
N ASN A 79 -10.87 -3.82 15.90
CA ASN A 79 -9.94 -3.75 17.03
C ASN A 79 -10.19 -2.47 17.83
N PRO A 80 -10.58 -2.54 19.12
CA PRO A 80 -10.87 -1.37 19.96
C PRO A 80 -9.57 -0.78 20.55
N CYS A 81 -8.61 -0.42 19.68
CA CYS A 81 -7.30 0.12 20.02
C CYS A 81 -6.47 -0.74 20.99
N ARG A 82 -6.63 -2.07 20.93
CA ARG A 82 -5.86 -3.02 21.75
C ARG A 82 -4.62 -3.51 20.99
N GLY A 83 -3.55 -3.77 21.75
CA GLY A 83 -2.27 -4.26 21.23
C GLY A 83 -1.29 -3.13 20.89
N GLY A 84 -0.21 -3.50 20.20
CA GLY A 84 0.81 -2.55 19.74
C GLY A 84 0.33 -1.70 18.55
N PRO A 85 1.08 -0.63 18.22
CA PRO A 85 0.77 0.21 17.08
C PRO A 85 0.82 -0.58 15.77
N SER A 86 -0.14 -0.29 14.90
CA SER A 86 -0.20 -0.67 13.50
C SER A 86 0.04 0.58 12.63
N ARG A 87 0.07 0.41 11.31
CA ARG A 87 0.42 1.51 10.38
C ARG A 87 -0.47 2.74 10.56
N PHE A 88 -1.78 2.57 10.64
CA PHE A 88 -2.75 3.68 10.70
C PHE A 88 -3.61 3.67 11.97
N ALA A 89 -3.23 2.90 13.00
CA ALA A 89 -3.97 2.78 14.26
C ALA A 89 -3.03 2.37 15.41
N PRO A 90 -3.32 2.69 16.67
CA PRO A 90 -4.54 3.34 17.15
C PRO A 90 -4.59 4.83 16.79
N ILE A 91 -5.81 5.34 16.64
CA ILE A 91 -6.10 6.78 16.59
C ILE A 91 -7.23 7.08 17.58
N GLN A 92 -7.33 8.34 17.98
CA GLN A 92 -8.43 8.85 18.79
C GLN A 92 -9.24 9.86 18.00
N ASN A 93 -10.55 9.98 18.27
CA ASN A 93 -11.41 11.02 17.72
C ASN A 93 -11.12 12.39 18.36
N ALA A 94 -11.93 13.40 18.06
CA ALA A 94 -11.79 14.74 18.62
C ALA A 94 -11.99 14.78 20.15
N ASP A 95 -12.82 13.88 20.68
CA ASP A 95 -13.12 13.75 22.11
C ASP A 95 -12.07 12.92 22.88
N GLY A 96 -11.03 12.42 22.19
CA GLY A 96 -9.98 11.59 22.79
C GLY A 96 -10.36 10.11 22.94
N GLU A 97 -11.51 9.69 22.41
CA GLU A 97 -11.97 8.30 22.45
C GLU A 97 -11.30 7.47 21.35
N CYS A 98 -11.08 6.18 21.61
CA CYS A 98 -10.55 5.26 20.60
C CYS A 98 -11.45 5.21 19.37
N VAL A 99 -10.84 5.31 18.18
CA VAL A 99 -11.50 4.92 16.92
C VAL A 99 -11.11 3.46 16.64
N PRO A 100 -12.04 2.49 16.76
CA PRO A 100 -11.74 1.10 16.43
C PRO A 100 -11.34 0.96 14.96
N SER A 101 -10.57 -0.06 14.61
CA SER A 101 -10.12 -0.25 13.23
C SER A 101 -10.24 -1.69 12.74
N LEU A 102 -10.57 -1.85 11.45
CA LEU A 102 -10.57 -3.14 10.78
C LEU A 102 -9.72 -3.07 9.52
N TYR A 103 -8.65 -3.87 9.48
CA TYR A 103 -7.84 -4.05 8.28
C TYR A 103 -8.38 -5.20 7.43
N ALA A 104 -8.37 -5.02 6.11
CA ALA A 104 -8.64 -6.06 5.12
C ALA A 104 -7.83 -5.78 3.84
N ALA A 105 -8.02 -6.59 2.80
CA ALA A 105 -7.43 -6.38 1.49
C ALA A 105 -8.39 -6.80 0.37
N THR A 106 -8.18 -6.31 -0.84
CA THR A 106 -9.04 -6.62 -2.00
C THR A 106 -8.81 -8.03 -2.57
N SER A 107 -7.79 -8.74 -2.08
CA SER A 107 -7.50 -10.13 -2.46
C SER A 107 -6.96 -10.91 -1.27
N LEU A 108 -7.13 -12.24 -1.29
CA LEU A 108 -6.53 -13.11 -0.28
C LEU A 108 -4.99 -13.02 -0.27
N PRO A 109 -4.28 -13.07 -1.42
CA PRO A 109 -2.83 -12.87 -1.44
C PRO A 109 -2.41 -11.57 -0.77
N ALA A 110 -3.08 -10.45 -1.05
CA ALA A 110 -2.75 -9.17 -0.40
C ALA A 110 -2.95 -9.21 1.12
N ALA A 111 -4.02 -9.84 1.61
CA ALA A 111 -4.25 -10.03 3.04
C ALA A 111 -3.14 -10.88 3.71
N ILE A 112 -2.68 -11.93 3.02
CA ILE A 112 -1.54 -12.76 3.44
C ILE A 112 -0.25 -11.95 3.48
N PHE A 113 0.05 -11.19 2.42
CA PHE A 113 1.25 -10.36 2.33
C PHE A 113 1.32 -9.29 3.42
N GLU A 114 0.21 -8.60 3.69
CA GLU A 114 0.14 -7.58 4.74
C GLU A 114 0.14 -8.15 6.15
N THR A 115 -0.32 -9.39 6.36
CA THR A 115 -0.45 -9.94 7.72
C THR A 115 0.71 -10.85 8.09
N LEU A 116 1.06 -11.81 7.24
CA LEU A 116 2.01 -12.87 7.53
C LEU A 116 3.42 -12.54 7.04
N PHE A 117 3.54 -11.78 5.95
CA PHE A 117 4.83 -11.54 5.31
C PHE A 117 5.37 -10.12 5.48
N HIS A 118 4.63 -9.20 6.10
CA HIS A 118 4.96 -7.78 6.09
C HIS A 118 6.28 -7.43 6.80
N ASP A 119 6.67 -8.21 7.81
CA ASP A 119 7.91 -8.01 8.57
C ASP A 119 9.14 -8.63 7.91
N ILE A 120 8.98 -9.43 6.86
CA ILE A 120 10.13 -10.06 6.17
C ILE A 120 10.93 -8.98 5.44
N PRO A 121 12.22 -8.76 5.74
CA PRO A 121 13.01 -7.77 5.01
C PRO A 121 13.16 -8.12 3.53
N PHE A 122 13.15 -7.11 2.63
CA PHE A 122 13.31 -7.32 1.20
C PHE A 122 14.61 -8.09 0.87
N GLU A 123 15.71 -7.71 1.53
CA GLU A 123 17.06 -8.24 1.29
C GLU A 123 17.39 -9.52 2.08
N ALA A 124 16.40 -10.09 2.77
CA ALA A 124 16.60 -11.34 3.49
C ALA A 124 16.98 -12.47 2.51
N ARG A 125 18.19 -13.03 2.69
CA ARG A 125 18.69 -14.17 1.89
C ARG A 125 17.83 -15.43 2.02
N ARG A 126 17.24 -15.63 3.20
CA ARG A 126 16.26 -16.69 3.48
C ARG A 126 15.02 -16.02 4.04
N LYS A 127 13.87 -16.26 3.40
CA LYS A 127 12.57 -15.74 3.83
C LYS A 127 11.77 -16.93 4.34
N THR A 128 11.50 -16.94 5.64
CA THR A 128 10.81 -18.05 6.29
C THR A 128 9.92 -17.51 7.39
N ILE A 129 8.73 -18.10 7.53
CA ILE A 129 7.88 -17.91 8.71
C ILE A 129 7.55 -19.27 9.32
N PRO A 130 7.36 -19.36 10.65
CA PRO A 130 6.96 -20.61 11.27
C PRO A 130 5.48 -20.89 10.99
N ARG A 131 5.11 -22.16 10.82
CA ARG A 131 3.74 -22.64 10.62
C ARG A 131 2.80 -22.17 11.72
N SER A 132 3.29 -22.13 12.96
CA SER A 132 2.54 -21.61 14.10
C SER A 132 2.06 -20.16 13.92
N SER A 133 2.75 -19.35 13.12
CA SER A 133 2.30 -17.98 12.78
C SER A 133 1.09 -17.98 11.85
N VAL A 134 0.95 -19.00 11.01
CA VAL A 134 -0.25 -19.22 10.17
C VAL A 134 -1.38 -19.78 11.03
N GLU A 135 -1.09 -20.77 11.87
CA GLU A 135 -2.07 -21.43 12.76
C GLU A 135 -2.65 -20.47 13.81
N ALA A 136 -1.90 -19.45 14.23
CA ALA A 136 -2.38 -18.38 15.10
C ALA A 136 -3.29 -17.35 14.39
N ARG A 137 -3.67 -17.61 13.14
CA ARG A 137 -4.54 -16.74 12.33
C ARG A 137 -5.74 -17.52 11.80
N GLN A 138 -6.66 -16.78 11.23
CA GLN A 138 -7.77 -17.27 10.45
C GLN A 138 -8.02 -16.29 9.31
N HIS A 139 -8.56 -16.78 8.20
CA HIS A 139 -8.96 -15.99 7.05
C HIS A 139 -10.47 -15.90 6.99
N THR A 140 -11.01 -14.69 6.98
CA THR A 140 -12.42 -14.41 6.73
C THR A 140 -12.59 -13.66 5.41
N VAL A 141 -13.54 -14.13 4.61
CA VAL A 141 -14.07 -13.40 3.44
C VAL A 141 -15.22 -12.51 3.92
N LEU A 142 -15.11 -11.21 3.68
CA LEU A 142 -16.12 -10.22 4.02
C LEU A 142 -16.75 -9.67 2.74
N GLN A 143 -18.07 -9.50 2.74
CA GLN A 143 -18.78 -8.80 1.69
C GLN A 143 -19.38 -7.50 2.25
N LEU A 144 -19.12 -6.39 1.56
CA LEU A 144 -19.67 -5.09 1.93
C LEU A 144 -21.18 -5.08 1.66
N ARG A 145 -21.99 -4.57 2.59
CA ARG A 145 -23.45 -4.45 2.41
C ARG A 145 -23.88 -3.15 1.71
N ARG A 146 -22.98 -2.17 1.64
CA ARG A 146 -23.21 -0.87 0.99
C ARG A 146 -21.91 -0.30 0.46
N ASP A 147 -22.03 0.79 -0.29
CA ASP A 147 -20.89 1.57 -0.73
C ASP A 147 -20.16 2.17 0.49
N LEU A 148 -18.83 2.06 0.50
CA LEU A 148 -17.94 2.65 1.50
C LEU A 148 -16.98 3.64 0.83
N ARG A 149 -16.89 4.86 1.38
CA ARG A 149 -16.03 5.94 0.87
C ARG A 149 -14.67 5.91 1.55
N LEU A 150 -13.60 5.58 0.83
CA LEU A 150 -12.26 5.49 1.39
C LEU A 150 -11.35 6.60 0.85
N ALA A 151 -10.59 7.25 1.73
CA ALA A 151 -9.53 8.15 1.29
C ALA A 151 -8.40 7.33 0.64
N SER A 152 -8.11 7.65 -0.61
CA SER A 152 -7.04 7.00 -1.37
C SER A 152 -5.68 7.53 -0.90
N LEU A 153 -4.80 6.62 -0.51
CA LEU A 153 -3.38 6.88 -0.25
C LEU A 153 -2.50 6.34 -1.39
N ARG A 154 -3.04 6.32 -2.62
CA ARG A 154 -2.29 5.97 -3.84
C ARG A 154 -1.55 7.19 -4.41
N ALA A 155 -0.60 6.93 -5.31
CA ALA A 155 0.34 7.95 -5.80
C ALA A 155 -0.29 9.30 -6.23
N PRO A 156 -1.40 9.36 -6.99
CA PRO A 156 -2.00 10.66 -7.35
C PRO A 156 -2.50 11.46 -6.14
N ALA A 157 -3.05 10.79 -5.13
CA ALA A 157 -3.53 11.44 -3.91
C ALA A 157 -2.38 11.90 -3.02
N LEU A 158 -1.34 11.07 -2.90
CA LEU A 158 -0.14 11.44 -2.14
C LEU A 158 0.62 12.60 -2.79
N LEU A 159 0.63 12.68 -4.13
CA LEU A 159 1.20 13.82 -4.85
C LEU A 159 0.47 15.13 -4.52
N LYS A 160 -0.87 15.10 -4.43
CA LYS A 160 -1.68 16.25 -4.02
C LYS A 160 -1.25 16.76 -2.64
N TRP A 161 -1.01 15.85 -1.70
CA TRP A 161 -0.53 16.19 -0.35
C TRP A 161 0.99 16.38 -0.24
N ARG A 162 1.74 16.24 -1.34
CA ARG A 162 3.21 16.32 -1.38
C ARG A 162 3.90 15.33 -0.44
N VAL A 163 3.30 14.15 -0.29
CA VAL A 163 3.81 13.03 0.51
C VAL A 163 4.43 11.97 -0.41
N ALA A 164 5.60 11.46 -0.04
CA ALA A 164 6.26 10.40 -0.81
C ALA A 164 5.47 9.07 -0.73
N PRO A 165 5.35 8.28 -1.81
CA PRO A 165 4.66 6.98 -1.79
C PRO A 165 5.19 5.99 -0.73
N ALA A 166 6.47 6.12 -0.33
CA ALA A 166 7.06 5.35 0.75
C ALA A 166 6.27 5.45 2.07
N PHE A 167 5.52 6.54 2.27
CA PHE A 167 4.63 6.80 3.40
C PHE A 167 3.74 5.62 3.78
N VAL A 168 3.07 5.02 2.79
CA VAL A 168 2.14 3.90 3.02
C VAL A 168 2.85 2.55 3.26
N TRP A 169 4.18 2.51 3.13
CA TRP A 169 4.99 1.29 3.24
C TRP A 169 6.07 1.38 4.32
N GLY A 170 6.03 2.42 5.15
CA GLY A 170 7.06 2.70 6.14
C GLY A 170 7.21 1.62 7.22
N PRO A 171 8.42 1.42 7.77
CA PRO A 171 8.64 0.57 8.95
C PRO A 171 7.89 1.06 10.20
N LEU A 172 7.84 0.21 11.22
CA LEU A 172 7.24 0.47 12.54
C LEU A 172 7.66 1.83 13.16
N LYS A 173 8.92 2.26 12.96
CA LYS A 173 9.41 3.57 13.45
C LYS A 173 8.62 4.78 12.92
N GLN A 174 7.90 4.61 11.81
CA GLN A 174 7.09 5.64 11.17
C GLN A 174 5.59 5.49 11.47
N TYR A 175 5.16 4.47 12.22
CA TYR A 175 3.73 4.21 12.50
C TYR A 175 3.06 5.34 13.26
N LEU A 176 3.80 6.04 14.13
CA LEU A 176 3.27 7.24 14.79
C LEU A 176 2.84 8.30 13.76
N THR A 177 3.69 8.58 12.77
CA THR A 177 3.38 9.58 11.75
C THR A 177 2.23 9.15 10.85
N THR A 178 2.21 7.89 10.41
CA THR A 178 1.10 7.39 9.57
C THR A 178 -0.22 7.35 10.35
N ALA A 179 -0.21 7.05 11.65
CA ALA A 179 -1.38 7.18 12.52
C ALA A 179 -1.85 8.65 12.68
N LEU A 180 -0.93 9.62 12.77
CA LEU A 180 -1.28 11.04 12.78
C LEU A 180 -1.99 11.47 11.49
N TRP A 181 -1.55 10.98 10.34
CA TRP A 181 -2.25 11.21 9.07
C TRP A 181 -3.62 10.55 9.04
N ALA A 182 -3.76 9.31 9.51
CA ALA A 182 -5.05 8.65 9.62
C ALA A 182 -6.01 9.43 10.52
N LYS A 183 -5.52 9.95 11.66
CA LYS A 183 -6.27 10.84 12.55
C LYS A 183 -6.65 12.14 11.85
N ALA A 184 -5.74 12.80 11.16
CA ALA A 184 -6.03 14.06 10.46
C ALA A 184 -7.09 13.88 9.37
N ILE A 185 -7.02 12.77 8.61
CA ILE A 185 -8.04 12.43 7.61
C ILE A 185 -9.38 12.14 8.29
N HIS A 186 -9.37 11.33 9.35
CA HIS A 186 -10.56 11.02 10.13
C HIS A 186 -11.22 12.31 10.65
N ASP A 187 -10.48 13.16 11.35
CA ASP A 187 -11.03 14.35 12.02
C ASP A 187 -11.53 15.43 11.04
N GLN A 188 -10.90 15.58 9.87
CA GLN A 188 -11.23 16.66 8.93
C GLN A 188 -12.28 16.27 7.89
N PHE A 189 -12.53 14.97 7.66
CA PHE A 189 -13.46 14.49 6.63
C PHE A 189 -14.43 13.46 7.22
N GLU A 190 -15.60 13.92 7.68
CA GLU A 190 -16.59 13.08 8.38
C GLU A 190 -17.20 11.98 7.49
N ASP A 191 -17.28 12.20 6.18
CA ASP A 191 -17.83 11.27 5.19
C ASP A 191 -16.81 10.22 4.69
N VAL A 192 -15.57 10.26 5.19
CA VAL A 192 -14.52 9.28 4.89
C VAL A 192 -14.58 8.15 5.90
N GLU A 193 -14.83 6.93 5.42
CA GLU A 193 -15.11 5.77 6.26
C GLU A 193 -13.88 4.87 6.46
N GLY A 194 -12.78 5.22 5.81
CA GLY A 194 -11.54 4.47 5.91
C GLY A 194 -10.47 4.95 4.93
N LEU A 195 -9.44 4.12 4.79
CA LEU A 195 -8.25 4.37 3.99
C LEU A 195 -8.04 3.21 3.00
N ILE A 196 -7.52 3.50 1.81
CA ILE A 196 -7.13 2.49 0.83
C ILE A 196 -5.79 2.82 0.19
N TRP A 197 -4.90 1.83 0.11
CA TRP A 197 -3.59 1.95 -0.52
C TRP A 197 -3.21 0.68 -1.26
N THR A 198 -2.27 0.79 -2.20
CA THR A 198 -1.71 -0.39 -2.89
C THR A 198 -0.88 -1.21 -1.92
N SER A 199 -1.15 -2.52 -1.83
CA SER A 199 -0.32 -3.45 -1.08
C SER A 199 1.02 -3.62 -1.81
N ARG A 200 2.09 -3.06 -1.23
CA ARG A 200 3.41 -3.00 -1.90
C ARG A 200 3.92 -4.36 -2.35
N ARG A 201 3.64 -5.41 -1.57
CA ARG A 201 4.14 -6.77 -1.83
C ARG A 201 3.20 -7.59 -2.70
N CYS A 202 2.05 -7.03 -3.07
CA CYS A 202 1.02 -7.69 -3.88
C CYS A 202 0.36 -6.73 -4.87
N ASP A 203 1.11 -5.78 -5.44
CA ASP A 203 0.61 -4.90 -6.50
C ASP A 203 0.05 -5.75 -7.67
N PRO A 204 -1.13 -5.41 -8.24
CA PRO A 204 -1.91 -4.18 -8.06
C PRO A 204 -2.97 -4.20 -6.94
N ASP A 205 -3.03 -5.26 -6.12
CA ASP A 205 -4.05 -5.39 -5.09
C ASP A 205 -3.91 -4.34 -3.99
N SER A 206 -5.02 -4.02 -3.32
CA SER A 206 -5.09 -2.96 -2.32
C SER A 206 -5.30 -3.51 -0.90
N ALA A 207 -4.69 -2.85 0.07
CA ALA A 207 -5.01 -2.99 1.47
C ALA A 207 -5.96 -1.85 1.88
N VAL A 208 -6.82 -2.14 2.86
CA VAL A 208 -7.84 -1.22 3.35
C VAL A 208 -7.86 -1.20 4.87
N LEU A 209 -8.21 -0.04 5.42
CA LEU A 209 -8.60 0.11 6.82
C LEU A 209 -9.96 0.78 6.87
N PHE A 210 -10.89 0.23 7.64
CA PHE A 210 -12.16 0.88 7.96
C PHE A 210 -12.10 1.51 9.36
N PHE A 211 -12.65 2.71 9.48
CA PHE A 211 -12.80 3.41 10.76
C PHE A 211 -14.09 2.94 11.45
N GLY A 212 -13.95 2.34 12.63
CA GLY A 212 -15.06 1.95 13.48
C GLY A 212 -15.85 3.17 13.95
N GLY A 213 -17.16 3.02 14.09
CA GLY A 213 -18.09 4.12 14.36
C GLY A 213 -18.64 4.77 13.09
N ARG A 214 -17.86 4.79 11.99
CA ARG A 214 -18.35 5.16 10.65
C ARG A 214 -18.75 3.94 9.84
N THR A 215 -17.91 2.90 9.89
CA THR A 215 -18.24 1.55 9.44
C THR A 215 -18.50 0.68 10.66
N THR A 216 -19.51 -0.18 10.57
CA THR A 216 -19.93 -1.10 11.64
C THR A 216 -19.79 -2.55 11.20
N GLU A 217 -19.94 -3.48 12.14
CA GLU A 217 -19.94 -4.91 11.85
C GLU A 217 -21.11 -5.31 10.93
N ASP A 218 -22.22 -4.56 10.97
CA ASP A 218 -23.39 -4.76 10.11
C ASP A 218 -23.14 -4.35 8.65
N ASP A 219 -22.16 -3.47 8.41
CA ASP A 219 -21.77 -3.11 7.04
C ASP A 219 -20.92 -4.21 6.37
N LEU A 220 -20.39 -5.16 7.15
CA LEU A 220 -19.41 -6.16 6.72
C LEU A 220 -19.91 -7.58 7.03
N GLN A 221 -20.50 -8.23 6.03
CA GLN A 221 -20.98 -9.60 6.17
C GLN A 221 -19.83 -10.60 6.08
N ALA A 222 -19.62 -11.40 7.12
CA ALA A 222 -18.77 -12.59 7.03
C ALA A 222 -19.43 -13.65 6.15
N VAL A 223 -18.79 -13.98 5.02
CA VAL A 223 -19.27 -14.97 4.03
C VAL A 223 -18.71 -16.36 4.35
N SER A 224 -17.43 -16.43 4.71
CA SER A 224 -16.77 -17.70 5.06
C SER A 224 -15.54 -17.43 5.93
N THR A 225 -15.21 -18.36 6.82
CA THR A 225 -14.01 -18.31 7.66
C THR A 225 -13.27 -19.64 7.59
N ARG A 226 -11.93 -19.58 7.53
CA ARG A 226 -11.02 -20.73 7.55
C ARG A 226 -9.92 -20.47 8.58
N ASP A 227 -9.75 -21.39 9.52
CA ASP A 227 -8.70 -21.29 10.53
C ASP A 227 -7.32 -21.55 9.92
N GLY A 228 -6.25 -21.11 10.60
CA GLY A 228 -4.87 -21.28 10.15
C GLY A 228 -4.42 -22.73 9.98
N ALA A 229 -5.08 -23.66 10.66
CA ALA A 229 -4.87 -25.09 10.51
C ALA A 229 -5.64 -25.71 9.32
N ASP A 230 -6.54 -24.96 8.69
CA ASP A 230 -7.27 -25.42 7.51
C ASP A 230 -6.31 -25.69 6.34
N ALA A 231 -6.40 -26.89 5.78
CA ALA A 231 -5.48 -27.33 4.74
C ALA A 231 -5.58 -26.50 3.46
N SER A 232 -6.76 -25.95 3.13
CA SER A 232 -6.93 -25.09 1.96
C SER A 232 -6.33 -23.71 2.18
N PHE A 233 -6.50 -23.13 3.37
CA PHE A 233 -5.89 -21.84 3.68
C PHE A 233 -4.37 -21.96 3.77
N LEU A 234 -3.83 -23.05 4.35
CA LEU A 234 -2.39 -23.30 4.36
C LEU A 234 -1.81 -23.44 2.94
N ARG A 235 -2.56 -24.05 1.99
CA ARG A 235 -2.15 -24.07 0.59
C ARG A 235 -2.09 -22.67 -0.01
N ASP A 236 -3.11 -21.83 0.20
CA ASP A 236 -3.12 -20.45 -0.29
C ASP A 236 -1.93 -19.64 0.26
N VAL A 237 -1.56 -19.85 1.52
CA VAL A 237 -0.39 -19.22 2.15
C VAL A 237 0.92 -19.72 1.54
N ARG A 238 1.03 -21.02 1.23
CA ARG A 238 2.20 -21.56 0.53
C ARG A 238 2.32 -21.02 -0.89
N GLU A 239 1.23 -20.94 -1.65
CA GLU A 239 1.22 -20.36 -3.00
C GLU A 239 1.63 -18.87 -2.99
N ALA A 240 1.11 -18.08 -2.02
CA ALA A 240 1.55 -16.70 -1.83
C ALA A 240 3.04 -16.63 -1.43
N GLY A 241 3.51 -17.58 -0.61
CA GLY A 241 4.91 -17.70 -0.22
C GLY A 241 5.82 -18.00 -1.39
N GLU A 242 5.46 -18.96 -2.25
CA GLU A 242 6.19 -19.33 -3.46
C GLU A 242 6.41 -18.13 -4.39
N ARG A 243 5.37 -17.32 -4.60
CA ARG A 243 5.47 -16.06 -5.40
C ARG A 243 6.52 -15.09 -4.86
N ALA A 244 6.82 -15.12 -3.56
CA ALA A 244 7.75 -14.20 -2.90
C ALA A 244 9.05 -14.86 -2.42
N GLY A 245 9.24 -16.15 -2.69
CA GLY A 245 10.34 -16.95 -2.17
C GLY A 245 10.32 -17.12 -0.64
N VAL A 246 9.13 -17.06 -0.02
CA VAL A 246 8.91 -17.30 1.41
C VAL A 246 8.56 -18.76 1.66
N VAL A 247 9.30 -19.42 2.55
CA VAL A 247 9.04 -20.80 2.98
C VAL A 247 8.25 -20.79 4.28
N ILE A 248 7.23 -21.64 4.36
CA ILE A 248 6.53 -21.93 5.62
C ILE A 248 7.24 -23.12 6.27
N ALA A 249 7.98 -22.86 7.35
CA ALA A 249 8.69 -23.90 8.11
C ALA A 249 7.73 -24.59 9.06
N GLU A 250 7.85 -25.91 9.20
CA GLU A 250 7.09 -26.70 10.16
C GLU A 250 7.42 -26.32 11.61
#